data_AF-A0A451B3V4-F1
#
_entry.id   AF-A0A451B3V4-F1
#
_cell.length_a   1.000
_cell.length_b   1.000
_cell.length_c   1.000
_cell.angle_alpha   90.00
_cell.angle_beta   90.00
_cell.angle_gamma   90.00
#
_symmetry.space_group_name_H-M   'P 1'
#
loop_
_entity.id
_entity.type
_entity.pdbx_description
1 polymer ?
#
loop_
_entity_poly.entity_id
_entity_poly.type
_entity_poly.pdbx_seq_one_letter_code
_entity_poly.pdbx_strand_id
1 'polypeptide(L)' 'MLTLHPKILEKNGSKEFAVLPYEEFEQITMALADYEDLRDLRAAEQDDKDAPSIPLAQARRELGI' A
#
# COMPACT_ATOMS: atom_id res chain seq x y z
N MET A 1 -12.46 5.26 -2.50
CA MET A 1 -12.73 5.44 -1.06
C MET A 1 -13.31 4.12 -0.58
N LEU A 2 -12.70 3.47 0.41
CA LEU A 2 -13.21 2.21 0.96
C LEU A 2 -14.55 2.48 1.67
N THR A 3 -15.58 1.71 1.33
CA THR A 3 -16.87 1.78 2.00
C THR A 3 -16.95 0.60 2.96
N LEU A 4 -17.01 0.89 4.26
CA LEU A 4 -16.98 -0.11 5.32
C LEU A 4 -18.29 -0.08 6.10
N HIS A 5 -18.76 -1.25 6.55
CA HIS A 5 -19.97 -1.43 7.33
C HIS A 5 -19.67 -2.16 8.65
N PRO A 6 -18.84 -1.57 9.54
CA PRO A 6 -18.52 -2.20 10.80
C PRO A 6 -19.72 -2.25 11.75
N LYS A 7 -19.89 -3.38 12.42
CA LYS A 7 -20.71 -3.46 13.64
C LYS A 7 -19.85 -3.11 14.84
N ILE A 8 -20.18 -2.02 15.52
CA ILE A 8 -19.45 -1.56 16.69
C ILE A 8 -19.96 -2.27 17.95
N LEU A 9 -19.03 -2.79 18.74
CA LEU A 9 -19.30 -3.39 20.05
C LEU A 9 -18.87 -2.40 21.15
N GLU A 10 -19.80 -2.12 22.05
CA GLU A 10 -19.58 -1.19 23.16
C GLU A 10 -19.51 -1.92 24.49
N LYS A 11 -18.65 -1.43 25.38
CA LYS A 11 -18.54 -1.88 26.77
C LYS A 11 -18.53 -0.66 27.67
N ASN A 12 -19.40 -0.64 28.68
CA ASN A 12 -19.58 0.50 29.58
C ASN A 12 -19.82 1.84 28.86
N GLY A 13 -20.48 1.80 27.70
CA GLY A 13 -20.73 2.99 26.86
C GLY A 13 -19.53 3.47 26.04
N SER A 14 -18.41 2.75 26.04
CA SER A 14 -17.25 3.02 25.18
C SER A 14 -17.18 2.04 24.02
N LYS A 15 -16.88 2.54 22.82
CA LYS A 15 -16.65 1.74 21.61
C LYS A 15 -15.29 1.05 21.73
N GLU A 16 -15.29 -0.27 21.93
CA GLU A 16 -14.05 -1.03 22.12
C GLU A 16 -13.65 -1.82 20.87
N PHE A 17 -14.61 -2.39 20.15
CA PHE A 17 -14.31 -3.27 19.00
C PHE A 17 -15.20 -2.96 17.80
N ALA A 18 -14.70 -3.25 16.61
CA ALA A 18 -15.46 -3.25 15.37
C ALA A 18 -15.39 -4.65 14.74
N VAL A 19 -16.54 -5.20 14.41
CA VAL A 19 -16.66 -6.44 13.64
C VAL A 19 -16.94 -6.05 12.19
N LEU A 20 -16.08 -6.51 11.29
CA LEU A 20 -16.18 -6.25 9.85
C LEU A 20 -16.53 -7.55 9.12
N PRO A 21 -17.28 -7.48 8.00
CA PRO A 21 -17.27 -8.52 6.99
C PRO A 21 -15.83 -8.84 6.56
N TYR A 22 -15.56 -10.10 6.25
CA TYR A 22 -14.19 -10.53 5.95
C TYR A 22 -13.65 -9.84 4.69
N GLU A 23 -14.49 -9.68 3.67
CA GLU A 23 -14.13 -9.02 2.43
C GLU A 23 -13.74 -7.54 2.65
N GLU A 24 -14.39 -6.87 3.61
CA GLU A 24 -14.04 -5.50 3.98
C GLU A 24 -12.72 -5.43 4.74
N PHE A 25 -12.45 -6.41 5.60
CA PHE A 25 -11.14 -6.54 6.25
C PHE A 25 -10.02 -6.75 5.21
N GLU A 26 -10.22 -7.65 4.25
CA GLU A 26 -9.25 -7.90 3.18
C GLU A 26 -8.99 -6.63 2.35
N GLN A 27 -10.03 -5.88 2.02
CA GLN A 27 -9.89 -4.61 1.30
C GLN A 27 -9.08 -3.57 2.09
N ILE A 28 -9.24 -3.51 3.42
CA ILE A 28 -8.40 -2.64 4.27
C ILE A 28 -6.95 -3.11 4.22
N THR A 29 -6.69 -4.40 4.38
CA THR A 29 -5.33 -4.97 4.34
C THR A 29 -4.64 -4.68 3.01
N MET A 30 -5.36 -4.84 1.89
CA MET A 30 -4.84 -4.56 0.56
C MET A 30 -4.51 -3.08 0.38
N ALA A 31 -5.42 -2.18 0.76
CA ALA A 31 -5.16 -0.75 0.65
C ALA A 31 -4.00 -0.26 1.53
N LEU A 32 -3.78 -0.90 2.68
CA LEU A 32 -2.61 -0.64 3.51
C LEU A 32 -1.33 -1.13 2.86
N ALA A 33 -1.33 -2.32 2.24
CA ALA A 33 -0.19 -2.83 1.50
C ALA A 33 0.16 -1.90 0.31
N ASP A 34 -0.84 -1.49 -0.49
CA ASP A 34 -0.65 -0.55 -1.59
C ASP A 34 -0.05 0.78 -1.11
N TYR A 35 -0.45 1.25 0.07
CA TYR A 35 0.11 2.48 0.65
C TYR A 35 1.58 2.33 1.03
N GLU A 36 1.97 1.19 1.60
CA GLU A 36 3.36 0.90 1.93
C GLU A 36 4.22 0.79 0.66
N ASP A 37 3.72 0.12 -0.39
CA ASP A 37 4.39 0.06 -1.69
C ASP A 37 4.62 1.46 -2.28
N LEU A 38 3.63 2.34 -2.20
CA LEU A 38 3.79 3.74 -2.64
C LEU A 38 4.82 4.51 -1.81
N ARG A 39 4.93 4.21 -0.50
CA ARG A 39 5.94 4.84 0.36
C ARG A 39 7.34 4.38 -0.04
N ASP A 40 7.50 3.10 -0.33
CA ASP A 40 8.78 2.54 -0.76
C ASP A 40 9.19 3.06 -2.14
N LEU A 41 8.25 3.20 -3.08
CA LEU A 41 8.50 3.83 -4.39
C LEU A 41 8.97 5.28 -4.23
N ARG A 42 8.33 6.07 -3.36
CA ARG A 42 8.75 7.46 -3.10
C ARG A 42 10.13 7.55 -2.45
N ALA A 43 10.47 6.60 -1.57
CA ALA A 43 11.80 6.54 -0.99
C ALA A 43 12.84 6.23 -2.07
N ALA A 44 12.58 5.23 -2.91
CA ALA A 44 13.44 4.89 -4.04
C ALA A 44 13.62 6.06 -5.03
N GLU A 45 12.54 6.78 -5.37
CA GLU A 45 12.63 7.98 -6.22
C GLU A 45 13.50 9.09 -5.61
N GLN A 46 13.47 9.26 -4.29
CA GLN A 46 14.33 10.24 -3.61
C GLN A 46 15.80 9.80 -3.61
N ASP A 47 16.06 8.53 -3.33
CA ASP A 47 17.42 7.97 -3.31
C ASP A 47 18.06 7.97 -4.70
N ASP A 48 17.26 7.74 -5.75
CA ASP A 48 17.72 7.63 -7.14
C ASP A 48 17.72 8.98 -7.89
N LYS A 49 17.26 10.06 -7.24
CA LYS A 49 17.04 11.38 -7.87
C LYS A 49 18.26 11.95 -8.59
N ASP A 50 19.44 11.75 -8.02
CA ASP A 50 20.72 12.24 -8.57
C ASP A 50 21.59 11.10 -9.12
N ALA A 51 21.04 9.89 -9.21
CA ALA A 51 21.75 8.74 -9.72
C ALA A 51 21.92 8.82 -11.25
N PRO A 52 23.05 8.36 -11.79
CA PRO A 52 23.24 8.30 -13.24
C PRO A 52 22.27 7.29 -13.86
N SER A 53 21.44 7.76 -14.80
CA SER A 53 20.54 6.90 -15.56
C SER A 53 21.23 6.31 -16.79
N ILE A 54 20.72 5.17 -17.26
CA ILE A 54 21.19 4.52 -18.50
C ILE A 54 20.14 4.60 -19.60
N PRO A 55 20.54 4.65 -20.89
CA PRO A 55 19.59 4.57 -22.00
C PRO A 55 18.83 3.25 -22.00
N LEU A 56 17.55 3.28 -22.40
CA LEU A 56 16.71 2.08 -22.49
C LEU A 56 17.35 0.96 -23.34
N ALA A 57 18.04 1.31 -24.42
CA ALA A 57 18.75 0.34 -25.27
C ALA A 57 19.90 -0.37 -24.51
N GLN A 58 20.56 0.31 -23.58
CA GLN A 58 21.55 -0.31 -22.72
C GLN A 58 20.89 -1.23 -21.69
N ALA A 59 19.84 -0.76 -21.01
CA ALA A 59 19.09 -1.57 -20.04
C ALA A 59 18.56 -2.88 -20.67
N ARG A 60 18.02 -2.80 -21.89
CA ARG A 60 17.56 -3.95 -22.68
C ARG A 60 18.66 -4.98 -22.94
N ARG A 61 19.85 -4.52 -23.34
CA ARG A 61 21.01 -5.39 -23.54
C ARG A 61 21.45 -6.07 -22.25
N GLU A 62 21.46 -5.35 -21.14
CA GLU A 62 21.85 -5.89 -19.82
C GLU A 62 20.83 -6.91 -19.29
N LEU A 63 19.54 -6.71 -19.55
CA LEU A 63 18.45 -7.59 -19.14
C LEU A 63 18.16 -8.75 -20.14
N GLY A 64 18.77 -8.73 -21.32
CA GLY A 64 18.58 -9.76 -22.35
C GLY A 64 17.21 -9.74 -23.05
N ILE A 65 16.57 -8.57 -23.16
CA ILE A 65 15.22 -8.37 -23.74
C ILE A 65 15.15 -7.32 -24.85
#